data_AF-A0A1H5FD04-F1
#
_entry.id   AF-A0A1H5FD04-F1
#
_cell.length_a   1.000
_cell.length_b   1.000
_cell.length_c   1.000
_cell.angle_alpha   90.00
_cell.angle_beta   90.00
_cell.angle_gamma   90.00
#
_symmetry.space_group_name_H-M   'P 1'
#
loop_
_entity.id
_entity.type
_entity.pdbx_description
1 polymer ?
#
loop_
_entity_poly.entity_id
_entity_poly.type
_entity_poly.pdbx_seq_one_letter_code
_entity_poly.pdbx_strand_id
1 'polypeptide(L)'
;MTTNDWDSLAATFDQEADHGLLDPVVRAAWARRMESWLPAEPSDVLDLGCGTGSLALLAAEQGHRLTAVDSSPRMVERARAKLAGTRAEVLTGDAVRPPVGDRRFDVVLARHVVWTLPDPAAVLRHWAGLLRPGGRLVLVEGVWNGTGLSADHLTTLLAPFTERVHHERLSDDPGLWGKEVDDERYALVARASRPHRHREVVDVHLILRRGPEVLLARRAGTGYADGLLHAPSGHVEDGEDVREAVIRETAEEIGLGLGPEELRVALVMQHRGPAGNARTGWFFEAEYDPDRPPYNREPDKCSELAWYPLDELPDDMVAYCRAGLDGYRAGESFLIHWHRDGDAIAYEPEGESRAVALPAGGARTGRVHHIELWVPDLAAAVPGWDWLLGELGHVPYQDWAHGRSWRRGDGYVVIEQSPDLVPGAHERRRPGLNHLAFHVEHRAALDALVARAPDHGWRLLFADRHPHAGGEDCVAAYLEDAAGYEVELVVR
;
A
#
# COMPACT_ATOMS: atom_id res chain seq x y z
N MET A 1 -17.98 43.55 -2.63
CA MET A 1 -16.96 43.34 -1.59
C MET A 1 -17.18 44.37 -0.52
N THR A 2 -17.59 43.95 0.67
CA THR A 2 -17.54 44.80 1.87
C THR A 2 -16.07 45.10 2.13
N THR A 3 -15.60 46.28 1.74
CA THR A 3 -14.29 46.78 2.16
C THR A 3 -14.36 47.05 3.66
N ASN A 4 -14.00 46.06 4.47
CA ASN A 4 -13.85 46.27 5.91
C ASN A 4 -12.80 47.37 6.10
N ASP A 5 -13.19 48.46 6.74
CA ASP A 5 -12.30 49.56 7.08
C ASP A 5 -11.44 49.18 8.29
N TRP A 6 -10.39 48.40 8.04
CA TRP A 6 -9.45 47.94 9.07
C TRP A 6 -8.72 49.10 9.76
N ASP A 7 -8.53 50.24 9.08
CA ASP A 7 -7.95 51.44 9.69
C ASP A 7 -8.81 51.97 10.84
N SER A 8 -10.13 51.98 10.67
CA SER A 8 -11.06 52.41 11.72
C SER A 8 -11.09 51.47 12.94
N LEU A 9 -10.86 50.17 12.72
CA LEU A 9 -10.89 49.15 13.77
C LEU A 9 -9.57 49.02 14.54
N ALA A 10 -8.46 49.52 13.98
CA ALA A 10 -7.13 49.39 14.58
C ALA A 10 -7.09 49.85 16.03
N ALA A 11 -7.85 50.89 16.39
CA ALA A 11 -7.89 51.47 17.73
C ALA A 11 -8.32 50.48 18.83
N THR A 12 -9.30 49.64 18.53
CA THR A 12 -9.96 48.71 19.45
C THR A 12 -9.67 47.25 19.13
N PHE A 13 -8.98 46.95 18.02
CA PHE A 13 -8.75 45.58 17.55
C PHE A 13 -8.18 44.63 18.61
N ASP A 14 -7.23 45.11 19.42
CA ASP A 14 -6.59 44.33 20.48
C ASP A 14 -7.47 44.10 21.72
N GLN A 15 -8.66 44.70 21.80
CA GLN A 15 -9.57 44.51 22.94
C GLN A 15 -10.28 43.15 22.89
N GLU A 16 -10.44 42.57 21.70
CA GLU A 16 -10.91 41.19 21.57
C GLU A 16 -9.82 40.22 22.03
N ALA A 17 -10.23 39.21 22.82
CA ALA A 17 -9.33 38.36 23.59
C ALA A 17 -8.30 37.62 22.72
N ASP A 18 -8.74 37.08 21.58
CA ASP A 18 -7.94 36.33 20.62
C ASP A 18 -7.19 37.21 19.61
N HIS A 19 -7.51 38.51 19.55
CA HIS A 19 -6.83 39.45 18.68
C HIS A 19 -5.57 40.01 19.34
N GLY A 20 -5.73 40.67 20.50
CA GLY A 20 -4.63 41.36 21.18
C GLY A 20 -3.73 40.45 22.00
N LEU A 21 -4.24 39.28 22.42
CA LEU A 21 -3.55 38.33 23.31
C LEU A 21 -3.01 39.00 24.58
N LEU A 22 -3.81 39.91 25.15
CA LEU A 22 -3.50 40.66 26.37
C LEU A 22 -3.72 39.83 27.64
N ASP A 23 -4.67 38.88 27.59
CA ASP A 23 -4.89 37.92 28.66
C ASP A 23 -3.76 36.86 28.67
N PRO A 24 -3.05 36.65 29.80
CA PRO A 24 -1.92 35.73 29.86
C PRO A 24 -2.26 34.27 29.56
N VAL A 25 -3.48 33.82 29.90
CA VAL A 25 -3.93 32.44 29.67
C VAL A 25 -4.18 32.23 28.18
N VAL A 26 -4.91 33.16 27.55
CA VAL A 26 -5.19 33.12 26.11
C VAL A 26 -3.89 33.22 25.31
N ARG A 27 -3.00 34.14 25.68
CA ARG A 27 -1.68 34.29 25.07
C ARG A 27 -0.87 32.99 25.14
N ALA A 28 -0.82 32.36 26.31
CA ALA A 28 -0.07 31.11 26.50
C ALA A 28 -0.67 29.95 25.70
N ALA A 29 -2.00 29.90 25.55
CA ALA A 29 -2.66 28.90 24.70
C ALA A 29 -2.25 29.04 23.23
N TRP A 30 -2.28 30.26 22.69
CA TRP A 30 -1.81 30.54 21.33
C TRP A 30 -0.31 30.26 21.15
N ALA A 31 0.53 30.62 22.12
CA ALA A 31 1.96 30.34 22.06
C ALA A 31 2.25 28.83 21.89
N ARG A 32 1.58 27.98 22.68
CA ARG A 32 1.70 26.51 22.57
C ARG A 32 1.23 25.97 21.22
N ARG A 33 0.17 26.54 20.64
CA ARG A 33 -0.28 26.14 19.30
C ARG A 33 0.72 26.53 18.23
N MET A 34 1.27 27.75 18.30
CA MET A 34 2.31 28.20 17.38
C MET A 34 3.55 27.29 17.42
N GLU A 35 3.98 26.82 18.60
CA GLU A 35 5.09 25.86 18.73
C GLU A 35 4.83 24.55 17.96
N SER A 36 3.57 24.11 17.89
CA SER A 36 3.18 22.88 17.18
C SER A 36 3.10 23.07 15.66
N TRP A 37 2.75 24.27 15.20
CA TRP A 37 2.55 24.57 13.78
C TRP A 37 3.83 25.04 13.09
N LEU A 38 4.69 25.75 13.80
CA LEU A 38 5.97 26.27 13.30
C LEU A 38 7.08 25.20 13.37
N PRO A 39 8.18 25.36 12.60
CA PRO A 39 9.38 24.55 12.78
C PRO A 39 10.00 24.73 14.18
N ALA A 40 10.58 23.67 14.75
CA ALA A 40 11.27 23.76 16.04
C ALA A 40 12.55 24.64 15.97
N GLU A 41 13.18 24.70 14.80
CA GLU A 41 14.38 25.51 14.57
C GLU A 41 14.01 26.94 14.10
N PRO A 42 14.78 27.96 14.50
CA PRO A 42 14.61 29.33 14.02
C PRO A 42 14.55 29.41 12.48
N SER A 43 13.45 29.96 11.99
CA SER A 43 13.08 29.95 10.56
C SER A 43 12.58 31.31 10.09
N ASP A 44 12.57 31.56 8.78
CA ASP A 44 11.99 32.77 8.18
C ASP A 44 10.48 32.59 8.00
N VAL A 45 9.70 33.46 8.66
CA VAL A 45 8.23 33.40 8.69
C VAL A 45 7.67 34.68 8.07
N LEU A 46 6.78 34.52 7.08
CA LEU A 46 6.00 35.60 6.49
C LEU A 46 4.58 35.57 7.06
N ASP A 47 4.20 36.59 7.83
CA ASP A 47 2.86 36.76 8.41
C ASP A 47 2.03 37.72 7.53
N LEU A 48 1.02 37.20 6.84
CA LEU A 48 0.20 37.93 5.87
C LEU A 48 -1.13 38.31 6.49
N GLY A 49 -1.45 39.62 6.44
CA GLY A 49 -2.56 40.20 7.20
C GLY A 49 -2.29 40.15 8.70
N CYS A 50 -1.10 40.59 9.12
CA CYS A 50 -0.64 40.45 10.49
C CYS A 50 -1.45 41.26 11.52
N GLY A 51 -2.30 42.19 11.07
CA GLY A 51 -3.04 43.12 11.92
C GLY A 51 -2.09 43.90 12.83
N THR A 52 -2.38 43.92 14.12
CA THR A 52 -1.54 44.55 15.15
C THR A 52 -0.32 43.72 15.56
N GLY A 53 -0.04 42.59 14.90
CA GLY A 53 1.20 41.81 15.05
C GLY A 53 1.21 40.78 16.20
N SER A 54 0.05 40.33 16.68
CA SER A 54 -0.01 39.43 17.85
C SER A 54 0.62 38.04 17.61
N LEU A 55 0.33 37.38 16.49
CA LEU A 55 0.97 36.09 16.16
C LEU A 55 2.43 36.28 15.74
N ALA A 56 2.75 37.34 14.99
CA ALA A 56 4.12 37.71 14.69
C ALA A 56 4.97 37.88 15.96
N LEU A 57 4.42 38.48 17.03
CA LEU A 57 5.14 38.64 18.30
C LEU A 57 5.42 37.28 18.95
N LEU A 58 4.43 36.39 19.01
CA LEU A 58 4.63 35.04 19.56
C LEU A 58 5.71 34.26 18.79
N ALA A 59 5.66 34.29 17.46
CA ALA A 59 6.65 33.63 16.63
C ALA A 59 8.05 34.26 16.79
N ALA A 60 8.14 35.58 16.95
CA ALA A 60 9.41 36.26 17.20
C ALA A 60 10.00 35.90 18.59
N GLU A 61 9.16 35.76 19.61
CA GLU A 61 9.55 35.29 20.95
C GLU A 61 10.05 33.84 20.95
N GLN A 62 9.54 33.01 20.04
CA GLN A 62 10.03 31.65 19.77
C GLN A 62 11.33 31.63 18.94
N GLY A 63 11.88 32.79 18.57
CA GLY A 63 13.18 32.92 17.91
C GLY A 63 13.13 32.97 16.38
N HIS A 64 11.95 32.95 15.76
CA HIS A 64 11.79 33.08 14.31
C HIS A 64 12.11 34.49 13.81
N ARG A 65 12.48 34.61 12.53
CA ARG A 65 12.67 35.89 11.85
C ARG A 65 11.39 36.24 11.08
N LEU A 66 10.74 37.32 11.48
CA LEU A 66 9.41 37.67 10.97
C LEU A 66 9.50 38.74 9.89
N THR A 67 8.74 38.55 8.82
CA THR A 67 8.29 39.61 7.93
C THR A 67 6.78 39.68 8.06
N ALA A 68 6.25 40.76 8.63
CA ALA A 68 4.82 40.94 8.87
C ALA A 68 4.26 41.97 7.88
N VAL A 69 3.17 41.62 7.20
CA VAL A 69 2.56 42.45 6.14
C VAL A 69 1.10 42.69 6.47
N ASP A 70 0.67 43.95 6.45
CA ASP A 70 -0.75 44.31 6.52
C ASP A 70 -1.07 45.49 5.60
N SER A 71 -2.29 45.53 5.06
CA SER A 71 -2.71 46.58 4.12
C SER A 71 -3.13 47.87 4.83
N SER A 72 -3.51 47.80 6.11
CA SER A 72 -3.89 48.94 6.93
C SER A 72 -2.65 49.64 7.51
N PRO A 73 -2.38 50.92 7.15
CA PRO A 73 -1.31 51.69 7.77
C PRO A 73 -1.45 51.81 9.29
N ARG A 74 -2.68 51.85 9.82
CA ARG A 74 -2.94 51.95 11.27
C ARG A 74 -2.66 50.65 12.01
N MET A 75 -3.00 49.49 11.42
CA MET A 75 -2.60 48.19 11.95
C MET A 75 -1.07 48.05 11.97
N VAL A 76 -0.41 48.45 10.87
CA VAL A 76 1.06 48.42 10.75
C VAL A 76 1.74 49.31 11.80
N GLU A 77 1.21 50.51 12.08
CA GLU A 77 1.72 51.38 13.14
C GLU A 77 1.71 50.67 14.50
N ARG A 78 0.62 49.97 14.83
CA ARG A 78 0.48 49.19 16.07
C ARG A 78 1.40 47.97 16.08
N ALA A 79 1.49 47.24 14.97
CA ALA A 79 2.40 46.10 14.84
C ALA A 79 3.86 46.52 15.04
N ARG A 80 4.29 47.65 14.46
CA ARG A 80 5.64 48.20 14.69
C ARG A 80 5.90 48.53 16.16
N ALA A 81 4.93 49.14 16.83
CA ALA A 81 5.05 49.43 18.26
C ALA A 81 5.12 48.14 19.10
N LYS A 82 4.28 47.15 18.80
CA LYS A 82 4.21 45.86 19.51
C LYS A 82 5.46 44.99 19.30
N LEU A 83 6.01 45.01 18.09
CA LEU A 83 7.20 44.24 17.70
C LEU A 83 8.52 44.99 17.96
N ALA A 84 8.47 46.20 18.53
CA ALA A 84 9.65 46.97 18.86
C ALA A 84 10.57 46.18 19.81
N GLY A 85 11.85 46.06 19.44
CA GLY A 85 12.83 45.26 20.19
C GLY A 85 12.97 43.80 19.71
N THR A 86 12.12 43.34 18.80
CA THR A 86 12.31 42.07 18.09
C THR A 86 13.14 42.27 16.80
N ARG A 87 13.41 41.19 16.05
CA ARG A 87 14.03 41.23 14.71
C ARG A 87 13.01 41.30 13.57
N ALA A 88 11.73 41.57 13.87
CA ALA A 88 10.67 41.56 12.87
C ALA A 88 10.75 42.77 11.92
N GLU A 89 10.57 42.53 10.63
CA GLU A 89 10.30 43.56 9.62
C GLU A 89 8.79 43.73 9.48
N VAL A 90 8.29 44.97 9.51
CA VAL A 90 6.85 45.26 9.35
C VAL A 90 6.59 46.16 8.15
N LEU A 91 5.89 45.62 7.15
CA LEU A 91 5.63 46.23 5.85
C LEU A 91 4.14 46.58 5.69
N THR A 92 3.87 47.73 5.07
CA THR A 92 2.53 48.05 4.59
C THR A 92 2.37 47.52 3.18
N GLY A 93 1.39 46.64 2.94
CA GLY A 93 1.18 46.03 1.63
C GLY A 93 0.01 45.06 1.56
N ASP A 94 -0.37 44.69 0.34
CA ASP A 94 -1.48 43.78 0.07
C ASP A 94 -1.04 42.32 0.22
N ALA A 95 -1.79 41.52 0.99
CA ALA A 95 -1.54 40.09 1.16
C ALA A 95 -1.69 39.29 -0.16
N VAL A 96 -2.44 39.79 -1.14
CA VAL A 96 -2.55 39.20 -2.49
C VAL A 96 -1.20 39.23 -3.22
N ARG A 97 -0.42 40.30 -3.04
CA ARG A 97 0.91 40.50 -3.64
C ARG A 97 1.82 41.21 -2.63
N PRO A 98 2.34 40.49 -1.62
CA PRO A 98 3.09 41.09 -0.55
C PRO A 98 4.39 41.73 -1.07
N PRO A 99 4.81 42.89 -0.53
CA PRO A 99 5.98 43.64 -1.02
C PRO A 99 7.31 43.02 -0.53
N VAL A 100 7.49 41.72 -0.76
CA VAL A 100 8.64 40.93 -0.27
C VAL A 100 9.67 40.63 -1.36
N GLY A 101 9.40 41.02 -2.61
CA GLY A 101 10.28 40.78 -3.75
C GLY A 101 10.46 39.27 -4.02
N ASP A 102 11.69 38.87 -4.35
CA ASP A 102 12.02 37.46 -4.63
C ASP A 102 12.32 36.62 -3.39
N ARG A 103 12.10 37.16 -2.18
CA ARG A 103 12.35 36.43 -0.94
C ARG A 103 11.51 35.15 -0.86
N ARG A 104 12.09 34.13 -0.25
CA ARG A 104 11.44 32.84 0.04
C ARG A 104 11.48 32.57 1.53
N PHE A 105 10.44 31.93 2.03
CA PHE A 105 10.20 31.73 3.46
C PHE A 105 10.04 30.24 3.79
N ASP A 106 10.33 29.85 5.02
CA ASP A 106 10.08 28.50 5.51
C ASP A 106 8.62 28.32 5.91
N VAL A 107 7.98 29.42 6.35
CA VAL A 107 6.57 29.46 6.73
C VAL A 107 5.90 30.67 6.14
N VAL A 108 4.70 30.48 5.60
CA VAL A 108 3.74 31.55 5.35
C VAL A 108 2.55 31.34 6.29
N LEU A 109 2.31 32.31 7.15
CA LEU A 109 1.28 32.32 8.19
C LEU A 109 0.19 33.32 7.79
N ALA A 110 -1.07 32.96 8.00
CA ALA A 110 -2.18 33.89 7.90
C ALA A 110 -3.30 33.51 8.89
N ARG A 111 -3.91 34.49 9.53
CA ARG A 111 -5.07 34.29 10.42
C ARG A 111 -6.23 35.20 10.04
N HIS A 112 -7.36 34.60 9.69
CA HIS A 112 -8.61 35.28 9.32
C HIS A 112 -8.46 36.23 8.14
N VAL A 113 -7.67 35.82 7.14
CA VAL A 113 -7.33 36.65 5.97
C VAL A 113 -7.90 36.06 4.70
N VAL A 114 -7.80 34.75 4.50
CA VAL A 114 -8.05 34.09 3.21
C VAL A 114 -9.49 34.32 2.75
N TRP A 115 -10.46 34.30 3.68
CA TRP A 115 -11.86 34.55 3.38
C TRP A 115 -12.16 35.97 2.86
N THR A 116 -11.27 36.93 3.10
CA THR A 116 -11.42 38.32 2.64
C THR A 116 -10.87 38.54 1.22
N LEU A 117 -10.14 37.56 0.68
CA LEU A 117 -9.41 37.70 -0.57
C LEU A 117 -10.31 37.49 -1.79
N PRO A 118 -10.08 38.21 -2.90
CA PRO A 118 -10.93 38.16 -4.09
C PRO A 118 -10.87 36.82 -4.85
N ASP A 119 -9.70 36.17 -4.86
CA ASP A 119 -9.47 34.85 -5.47
C ASP A 119 -8.54 34.02 -4.57
N PRO A 120 -9.09 33.34 -3.54
CA PRO A 120 -8.29 32.53 -2.63
C PRO A 120 -7.44 31.47 -3.33
N ALA A 121 -7.93 30.87 -4.42
CA ALA A 121 -7.21 29.84 -5.15
C ALA A 121 -5.92 30.39 -5.81
N ALA A 122 -6.03 31.52 -6.50
CA ALA A 122 -4.87 32.17 -7.12
C ALA A 122 -3.89 32.71 -6.08
N VAL A 123 -4.40 33.25 -4.96
CA VAL A 123 -3.55 33.77 -3.89
C VAL A 123 -2.80 32.66 -3.18
N LEU A 124 -3.46 31.55 -2.81
CA LEU A 124 -2.79 30.41 -2.19
C LEU A 124 -1.71 29.81 -3.09
N ARG A 125 -1.92 29.80 -4.41
CA ARG A 125 -0.89 29.42 -5.39
C ARG A 125 0.32 30.37 -5.35
N HIS A 126 0.07 31.68 -5.27
CA HIS A 126 1.13 32.67 -5.16
C HIS A 126 1.91 32.50 -3.84
N TRP A 127 1.22 32.33 -2.72
CA TRP A 127 1.82 32.10 -1.40
C TRP A 127 2.63 30.81 -1.35
N ALA A 128 2.15 29.73 -1.96
CA ALA A 128 2.92 28.50 -2.12
C ALA A 128 4.22 28.73 -2.91
N GLY A 129 4.22 29.64 -3.89
CA GLY A 129 5.42 30.07 -4.62
C GLY A 129 6.42 30.90 -3.82
N LEU A 130 6.00 31.49 -2.70
CA LEU A 130 6.86 32.20 -1.74
C LEU A 130 7.54 31.25 -0.75
N LEU A 131 7.14 29.98 -0.69
CA LEU A 131 7.76 28.99 0.18
C LEU A 131 9.05 28.41 -0.43
N ARG A 132 10.02 28.11 0.44
CA ARG A 132 11.15 27.23 0.12
C ARG A 132 10.67 25.79 -0.05
N PRO A 133 11.42 24.92 -0.76
CA PRO A 133 11.12 23.48 -0.78
C PRO A 133 10.98 22.91 0.64
N GLY A 134 9.86 22.25 0.93
CA GLY A 134 9.57 21.70 2.26
C GLY A 134 9.03 22.72 3.27
N GLY A 135 8.85 23.99 2.87
CA GLY A 135 8.18 25.02 3.66
C GLY A 135 6.70 24.72 3.89
N ARG A 136 6.04 25.47 4.77
CA ARG A 136 4.63 25.23 5.13
C ARG A 136 3.75 26.47 5.10
N LEU A 137 2.50 26.30 4.69
CA LEU A 137 1.41 27.23 4.94
C LEU A 137 0.78 26.90 6.29
N VAL A 138 0.60 27.90 7.14
CA VAL A 138 -0.16 27.82 8.39
C VAL A 138 -1.32 28.79 8.27
N LEU A 139 -2.54 28.27 8.15
CA LEU A 139 -3.74 29.06 7.92
C LEU A 139 -4.70 28.85 9.08
N VAL A 140 -5.05 29.93 9.78
CA VAL A 140 -6.01 29.92 10.87
C VAL A 140 -7.28 30.63 10.38
N GLU A 141 -8.35 29.89 10.21
CA GLU A 141 -9.57 30.35 9.52
C GLU A 141 -10.82 29.79 10.21
N GLY A 142 -11.99 30.12 9.68
CA GLY A 142 -13.26 29.66 10.21
C GLY A 142 -14.46 30.35 9.60
N VAL A 143 -15.64 30.05 10.14
CA VAL A 143 -16.94 30.52 9.66
C VAL A 143 -17.75 31.03 10.84
N TRP A 144 -17.98 32.34 10.88
CA TRP A 144 -18.69 33.06 11.94
C TRP A 144 -19.89 33.79 11.35
N ASN A 145 -21.07 33.60 11.94
CA ASN A 145 -22.32 34.22 11.49
C ASN A 145 -22.61 34.05 9.99
N GLY A 146 -22.22 32.90 9.41
CA GLY A 146 -22.40 32.60 7.99
C GLY A 146 -21.40 33.28 7.05
N THR A 147 -20.36 33.93 7.59
CA THR A 147 -19.25 34.54 6.83
C THR A 147 -17.93 33.86 7.15
N GLY A 148 -17.07 33.68 6.15
CA GLY A 148 -15.78 33.00 6.32
C GLY A 148 -15.54 31.92 5.27
N LEU A 149 -14.61 31.01 5.56
CA LEU A 149 -14.23 29.90 4.69
C LEU A 149 -14.20 28.61 5.52
N SER A 150 -14.92 27.58 5.11
CA SER A 150 -14.92 26.29 5.83
C SER A 150 -13.63 25.52 5.62
N ALA A 151 -13.28 24.65 6.57
CA ALA A 151 -12.08 23.82 6.52
C ALA A 151 -12.04 22.94 5.26
N ASP A 152 -13.16 22.36 4.87
CA ASP A 152 -13.27 21.49 3.69
C ASP A 152 -13.00 22.27 2.39
N HIS A 153 -13.53 23.50 2.29
CA HIS A 153 -13.31 24.33 1.12
C HIS A 153 -11.83 24.76 1.03
N LEU A 154 -11.25 25.21 2.15
CA LEU A 154 -9.84 25.60 2.15
C LEU A 154 -8.90 24.41 1.89
N THR A 155 -9.21 23.22 2.42
CA THR A 155 -8.47 21.98 2.14
C THR A 155 -8.51 21.64 0.65
N THR A 156 -9.67 21.79 0.00
CA THR A 156 -9.82 21.58 -1.45
C THR A 156 -8.96 22.55 -2.26
N LEU A 157 -8.89 23.81 -1.84
CA LEU A 157 -8.04 24.81 -2.49
C LEU A 157 -6.54 24.53 -2.33
N LEU A 158 -6.13 23.87 -1.24
CA LEU A 158 -4.74 23.52 -0.97
C LEU A 158 -4.28 22.23 -1.66
N ALA A 159 -5.21 21.33 -2.03
CA ALA A 159 -4.91 20.03 -2.64
C ALA A 159 -3.92 20.06 -3.83
N PRO A 160 -3.89 21.09 -4.71
CA PRO A 160 -2.91 21.15 -5.80
C PRO A 160 -1.45 21.39 -5.36
N PHE A 161 -1.20 21.79 -4.12
CA PHE A 161 0.10 22.30 -3.65
C PHE A 161 0.73 21.48 -2.52
N THR A 162 0.01 20.49 -1.99
CA THR A 162 0.48 19.64 -0.89
C THR A 162 -0.09 18.23 -1.01
N GLU A 163 0.68 17.23 -0.57
CA GLU A 163 0.23 15.84 -0.46
C GLU A 163 -0.54 15.57 0.85
N ARG A 164 -0.32 16.40 1.89
CA ARG A 164 -0.98 16.26 3.20
C ARG A 164 -1.29 17.62 3.82
N VAL A 165 -2.51 17.75 4.34
CA VAL A 165 -2.92 18.89 5.16
C VAL A 165 -3.20 18.36 6.56
N HIS A 166 -2.51 18.90 7.56
CA HIS A 166 -2.89 18.68 8.94
C HIS A 166 -4.05 19.62 9.27
N HIS A 167 -5.17 19.05 9.71
CA HIS A 167 -6.35 19.80 10.12
C HIS A 167 -6.50 19.72 11.63
N GLU A 168 -6.67 20.88 12.26
CA GLU A 168 -6.89 21.00 13.68
C GLU A 168 -8.12 21.87 13.95
N ARG A 169 -9.12 21.27 14.59
CA ARG A 169 -10.31 21.97 15.06
C ARG A 169 -9.98 22.74 16.33
N LEU A 170 -10.25 24.04 16.33
CA LEU A 170 -9.94 24.96 17.44
C LEU A 170 -11.17 25.42 18.22
N SER A 171 -12.39 25.17 17.70
CA SER A 171 -13.63 25.60 18.36
C SER A 171 -13.84 24.98 19.74
N ASP A 172 -13.27 23.80 20.00
CA ASP A 172 -13.47 23.06 21.26
C ASP A 172 -12.49 23.48 22.37
N ASP A 173 -11.62 24.47 22.12
CA ASP A 173 -10.63 25.00 23.07
C ASP A 173 -10.95 26.46 23.44
N PRO A 174 -11.82 26.70 24.45
CA PRO A 174 -12.20 28.06 24.86
C PRO A 174 -11.01 28.88 25.37
N GLY A 175 -9.91 28.22 25.76
CA GLY A 175 -8.68 28.87 26.18
C GLY A 175 -8.00 29.66 25.06
N LEU A 176 -8.22 29.29 23.79
CA LEU A 176 -7.73 30.06 22.63
C LEU A 176 -8.54 31.34 22.39
N TRP A 177 -9.79 31.39 22.84
CA TRP A 177 -10.72 32.45 22.46
C TRP A 177 -11.12 33.35 23.65
N GLY A 178 -10.75 32.94 24.87
CA GLY A 178 -11.15 33.60 26.11
C GLY A 178 -12.64 33.43 26.45
N LYS A 179 -13.35 32.60 25.68
CA LYS A 179 -14.79 32.30 25.80
C LYS A 179 -15.13 31.02 25.05
N GLU A 180 -16.28 30.43 25.36
CA GLU A 180 -16.89 29.39 24.53
C GLU A 180 -17.28 29.96 23.16
N VAL A 181 -17.12 29.15 22.12
CA VAL A 181 -17.46 29.49 20.73
C VAL A 181 -18.29 28.36 20.13
N ASP A 182 -19.35 28.70 19.41
CA ASP A 182 -20.24 27.74 18.74
C ASP A 182 -20.05 27.73 17.21
N ASP A 183 -19.18 28.61 16.72
CA ASP A 183 -18.83 28.79 15.32
C ASP A 183 -17.58 27.97 14.90
N GLU A 184 -17.42 27.74 13.59
CA GLU A 184 -16.32 26.91 13.06
C GLU A 184 -15.00 27.69 13.15
N ARG A 185 -13.98 27.13 13.80
CA ARG A 185 -12.63 27.70 13.94
C ARG A 185 -11.60 26.58 13.80
N TYR A 186 -10.60 26.79 12.98
CA TYR A 186 -9.63 25.73 12.68
C TYR A 186 -8.27 26.28 12.26
N ALA A 187 -7.27 25.41 12.31
CA ALA A 187 -5.98 25.60 11.66
C ALA A 187 -5.74 24.52 10.61
N LEU A 188 -5.18 24.92 9.47
CA LEU A 188 -4.62 24.03 8.47
C LEU A 188 -3.11 24.26 8.36
N VAL A 189 -2.34 23.20 8.53
CA VAL A 189 -0.89 23.21 8.28
C VAL A 189 -0.60 22.33 7.06
N ALA A 190 -0.26 22.98 5.95
CA ALA A 190 0.03 22.34 4.67
C ALA A 190 1.50 22.47 4.32
N ARG A 191 2.20 21.35 4.07
CA ARG A 191 3.59 21.39 3.62
C ARG A 191 3.62 21.54 2.10
N ALA A 192 4.32 22.56 1.59
CA ALA A 192 4.53 22.72 0.16
C ALA A 192 5.50 21.64 -0.35
N SER A 193 4.95 20.49 -0.73
CA SER A 193 5.61 19.47 -1.54
C SER A 193 5.03 19.52 -2.94
N ARG A 194 5.89 19.50 -3.96
CA ARG A 194 5.40 19.12 -5.30
C ARG A 194 4.86 17.70 -5.18
N PRO A 195 3.65 17.39 -5.69
CA PRO A 195 3.20 16.01 -5.78
C PRO A 195 4.22 15.26 -6.63
N HIS A 196 4.97 14.36 -6.02
CA HIS A 196 5.82 13.47 -6.81
C HIS A 196 4.93 12.31 -7.24
N ARG A 197 4.86 12.06 -8.56
CA ARG A 197 4.26 10.81 -9.02
C ARG A 197 5.13 9.68 -8.48
N HIS A 198 4.50 8.71 -7.84
CA HIS A 198 5.14 7.47 -7.43
C HIS A 198 5.89 6.87 -8.62
N ARG A 199 7.17 6.52 -8.43
CA ARG A 199 8.00 5.85 -9.43
C ARG A 199 8.56 4.60 -8.79
N GLU A 200 8.39 3.47 -9.47
CA GLU A 200 9.00 2.19 -9.10
C GLU A 200 10.01 1.78 -10.16
N VAL A 201 11.04 1.05 -9.73
CA VAL A 201 11.93 0.36 -10.66
C VAL A 201 11.17 -0.84 -11.23
N VAL A 202 11.30 -1.06 -12.54
CA VAL A 202 10.78 -2.26 -13.19
C VAL A 202 11.96 -3.22 -13.37
N ASP A 203 11.88 -4.40 -12.77
CA ASP A 203 12.82 -5.49 -13.02
C ASP A 203 12.19 -6.59 -13.87
N VAL A 204 13.05 -7.36 -14.53
CA VAL A 204 12.69 -8.48 -15.39
C VAL A 204 13.48 -9.71 -14.96
N HIS A 205 12.85 -10.87 -15.02
CA HIS A 205 13.38 -12.15 -14.57
C HIS A 205 13.08 -13.21 -15.63
N LEU A 206 14.05 -14.07 -15.94
CA LEU A 206 13.88 -15.19 -16.85
C LEU A 206 13.73 -16.51 -16.08
N ILE A 207 12.60 -17.17 -16.26
CA ILE A 207 12.36 -18.57 -15.91
C ILE A 207 12.68 -19.42 -17.14
N LEU A 208 13.95 -19.79 -17.29
CA LEU A 208 14.37 -20.69 -18.38
C LEU A 208 14.10 -22.14 -17.97
N ARG A 209 13.27 -22.85 -18.74
CA ARG A 209 12.75 -24.19 -18.43
C ARG A 209 13.47 -25.29 -19.21
N ARG A 210 13.99 -26.30 -18.51
CA ARG A 210 14.47 -27.56 -19.10
C ARG A 210 13.73 -28.74 -18.47
N GLY A 211 12.63 -29.15 -19.09
CA GLY A 211 11.76 -30.18 -18.52
C GLY A 211 11.20 -29.72 -17.16
N PRO A 212 11.44 -30.45 -16.04
CA PRO A 212 11.05 -30.04 -14.69
C PRO A 212 12.00 -29.01 -14.04
N GLU A 213 13.14 -28.71 -14.65
CA GLU A 213 14.20 -27.88 -14.07
C GLU A 213 14.14 -26.41 -14.52
N VAL A 214 14.65 -25.52 -13.67
CA VAL A 214 14.82 -24.09 -13.91
C VAL A 214 16.31 -23.71 -13.76
N LEU A 215 16.81 -22.83 -14.62
CA LEU A 215 18.16 -22.30 -14.52
C LEU A 215 18.23 -21.19 -13.45
N LEU A 216 19.16 -21.31 -12.51
CA LEU A 216 19.46 -20.28 -11.50
C LEU A 216 20.94 -19.90 -11.53
N ALA A 217 21.21 -18.67 -11.12
CA ALA A 217 22.53 -18.06 -11.00
C ALA A 217 22.80 -17.65 -9.54
N ARG A 218 23.99 -17.95 -9.02
CA ARG A 218 24.42 -17.52 -7.69
C ARG A 218 25.12 -16.17 -7.77
N ARG A 219 24.53 -15.18 -7.11
CA ARG A 219 25.05 -13.81 -7.07
C ARG A 219 26.39 -13.77 -6.34
N ALA A 220 27.36 -13.02 -6.86
CA ALA A 220 28.64 -12.78 -6.22
C ALA A 220 29.13 -11.38 -6.59
N GLY A 221 29.77 -10.63 -5.69
CA GLY A 221 30.39 -9.34 -6.05
C GLY A 221 29.42 -8.25 -6.53
N THR A 222 28.12 -8.39 -6.30
CA THR A 222 27.09 -7.43 -6.74
C THR A 222 26.76 -6.37 -5.68
N GLY A 223 27.12 -6.62 -4.41
CA GLY A 223 26.80 -5.75 -3.29
C GLY A 223 25.38 -5.90 -2.74
N TYR A 224 24.56 -6.76 -3.35
CA TYR A 224 23.22 -7.10 -2.89
C TYR A 224 22.93 -8.59 -3.08
N ALA A 225 22.50 -9.25 -2.00
CA ALA A 225 22.15 -10.68 -2.01
C ALA A 225 23.30 -11.61 -2.48
N ASP A 226 24.56 -11.20 -2.30
CA ASP A 226 25.71 -12.02 -2.65
C ASP A 226 25.72 -13.33 -1.85
N GLY A 227 26.00 -14.44 -2.54
CA GLY A 227 25.92 -15.80 -2.02
C GLY A 227 24.57 -16.49 -2.25
N LEU A 228 23.52 -15.76 -2.63
CA LEU A 228 22.19 -16.33 -2.86
C LEU A 228 21.92 -16.64 -4.34
N LEU A 229 21.11 -17.67 -4.58
CA LEU A 229 20.59 -18.04 -5.89
C LEU A 229 19.44 -17.14 -6.34
N HIS A 230 19.40 -16.87 -7.64
CA HIS A 230 18.42 -16.01 -8.29
C HIS A 230 18.18 -16.47 -9.74
N ALA A 231 17.05 -16.10 -10.33
CA ALA A 231 16.86 -16.22 -11.78
C ALA A 231 17.75 -15.23 -12.53
N PRO A 232 18.18 -15.48 -13.78
CA PRO A 232 18.75 -14.44 -14.63
C PRO A 232 17.79 -13.23 -14.71
N SER A 233 18.30 -12.02 -14.52
CA SER A 233 17.44 -10.86 -14.25
C SER A 233 18.14 -9.52 -14.43
N GLY A 234 17.38 -8.46 -14.66
CA GLY A 234 17.91 -7.11 -14.59
C GLY A 234 16.85 -6.03 -14.53
N HIS A 235 17.20 -4.80 -14.91
CA HIS A 235 16.30 -3.64 -14.83
C HIS A 235 15.96 -3.15 -16.22
N VAL A 236 14.74 -2.65 -16.38
CA VAL A 236 14.34 -1.94 -17.60
C VAL A 236 15.05 -0.58 -17.62
N GLU A 237 15.75 -0.29 -18.71
CA GLU A 237 16.42 0.98 -18.97
C GLU A 237 15.54 1.98 -19.74
N ASP A 238 15.97 3.24 -19.79
CA ASP A 238 15.23 4.28 -20.50
C ASP A 238 15.22 4.01 -22.02
N GLY A 239 14.03 3.82 -22.57
CA GLY A 239 13.82 3.67 -24.02
C GLY A 239 13.57 2.24 -24.48
N GLU A 240 13.54 1.26 -23.58
CA GLU A 240 13.18 -0.13 -23.86
C GLU A 240 11.88 -0.56 -23.12
N ASP A 241 11.19 -1.57 -23.66
CA ASP A 241 10.09 -2.24 -22.96
C ASP A 241 10.58 -3.45 -22.12
N VAL A 242 9.68 -4.03 -21.30
CA VAL A 242 10.01 -5.17 -20.41
C VAL A 242 10.50 -6.42 -21.16
N ARG A 243 10.12 -6.60 -22.42
CA ARG A 243 10.52 -7.74 -23.23
C ARG A 243 11.88 -7.49 -23.88
N GLU A 244 12.14 -6.27 -24.32
CA GLU A 244 13.48 -5.86 -24.78
C GLU A 244 14.50 -5.99 -23.64
N ALA A 245 14.15 -5.54 -22.44
CA ALA A 245 14.99 -5.65 -21.26
C ALA A 245 15.34 -7.11 -20.94
N VAL A 246 14.36 -8.03 -20.88
CA VAL A 246 14.67 -9.43 -20.52
C VAL A 246 15.53 -10.12 -21.58
N ILE A 247 15.37 -9.79 -22.87
CA ILE A 247 16.21 -10.31 -23.95
C ILE A 247 17.66 -9.82 -23.79
N ARG A 248 17.84 -8.52 -23.53
CA ARG A 248 19.16 -7.90 -23.33
C ARG A 248 19.86 -8.51 -22.12
N GLU A 249 19.22 -8.50 -20.96
CA GLU A 249 19.76 -9.03 -19.70
C GLU A 249 20.12 -10.52 -19.83
N THR A 250 19.26 -11.31 -20.47
CA THR A 250 19.54 -12.74 -20.74
C THR A 250 20.80 -12.94 -21.57
N ALA A 251 21.00 -12.13 -22.62
CA ALA A 251 22.20 -12.21 -23.45
C ALA A 251 23.45 -11.71 -22.70
N GLU A 252 23.33 -10.71 -21.85
CA GLU A 252 24.41 -10.09 -21.06
C GLU A 252 24.87 -10.99 -19.91
N GLU A 253 23.95 -11.61 -19.18
CA GLU A 253 24.26 -12.43 -18.01
C GLU A 253 24.63 -13.87 -18.36
N ILE A 254 23.83 -14.50 -19.24
CA ILE A 254 23.92 -15.96 -19.52
C ILE A 254 24.21 -16.31 -20.98
N GLY A 255 24.55 -15.32 -21.81
CA GLY A 255 25.02 -15.53 -23.18
C GLY A 255 23.96 -16.13 -24.14
N LEU A 256 22.70 -16.14 -23.75
CA LEU A 256 21.60 -16.75 -24.50
C LEU A 256 20.86 -15.70 -25.34
N GLY A 257 20.76 -15.91 -26.65
CA GLY A 257 19.98 -15.05 -27.55
C GLY A 257 18.55 -15.58 -27.71
N LEU A 258 17.57 -14.80 -27.25
CA LEU A 258 16.14 -15.11 -27.35
C LEU A 258 15.43 -14.18 -28.34
N GLY A 259 14.50 -14.75 -29.11
CA GLY A 259 13.53 -14.03 -29.91
C GLY A 259 12.32 -13.58 -29.08
N PRO A 260 11.65 -12.46 -29.44
CA PRO A 260 10.46 -11.98 -28.73
C PRO A 260 9.29 -12.99 -28.67
N GLU A 261 9.19 -13.90 -29.63
CA GLU A 261 8.19 -14.96 -29.73
C GLU A 261 8.46 -16.16 -28.82
N GLU A 262 9.70 -16.29 -28.32
CA GLU A 262 10.11 -17.36 -27.40
C GLU A 262 9.68 -17.06 -25.96
N LEU A 263 9.28 -15.81 -25.68
CA LEU A 263 8.96 -15.32 -24.35
C LEU A 263 7.46 -15.35 -24.07
N ARG A 264 7.09 -15.87 -22.90
CA ARG A 264 5.73 -15.78 -22.34
C ARG A 264 5.77 -15.09 -20.99
N VAL A 265 4.84 -14.19 -20.72
CA VAL A 265 4.70 -13.61 -19.37
C VAL A 265 4.16 -14.69 -18.45
N ALA A 266 4.93 -15.03 -17.42
CA ALA A 266 4.56 -16.01 -16.41
C ALA A 266 3.74 -15.35 -15.28
N LEU A 267 4.30 -14.30 -14.68
CA LEU A 267 3.65 -13.52 -13.62
C LEU A 267 4.22 -12.11 -13.53
N VAL A 268 3.44 -11.21 -12.92
CA VAL A 268 3.89 -9.88 -12.52
C VAL A 268 3.82 -9.77 -11.00
N MET A 269 4.93 -9.39 -10.38
CA MET A 269 5.03 -9.26 -8.94
C MET A 269 5.38 -7.83 -8.55
N GLN A 270 4.56 -7.18 -7.72
CA GLN A 270 5.04 -6.01 -7.00
C GLN A 270 5.82 -6.49 -5.78
N HIS A 271 7.08 -6.10 -5.65
CA HIS A 271 7.91 -6.53 -4.52
C HIS A 271 8.67 -5.40 -3.86
N ARG A 272 8.99 -5.59 -2.58
CA ARG A 272 9.83 -4.70 -1.79
C ARG A 272 10.81 -5.53 -0.97
N GLY A 273 12.10 -5.23 -1.10
CA GLY A 273 13.16 -5.78 -0.24
C GLY A 273 13.32 -5.01 1.09
N PRO A 274 14.08 -5.54 2.06
CA PRO A 274 14.12 -5.05 3.46
C PRO A 274 14.54 -3.59 3.67
N ALA A 275 15.37 -3.06 2.77
CA ALA A 275 15.86 -1.67 2.82
C ALA A 275 15.64 -0.93 1.49
N GLY A 276 14.76 -1.46 0.63
CA GLY A 276 14.55 -1.00 -0.74
C GLY A 276 13.24 -0.26 -0.95
N ASN A 277 13.18 0.49 -2.05
CA ASN A 277 11.92 0.96 -2.63
C ASN A 277 11.17 -0.23 -3.26
N ALA A 278 9.85 -0.09 -3.36
CA ALA A 278 9.03 -1.03 -4.10
C ALA A 278 9.41 -1.06 -5.59
N ARG A 279 9.22 -2.23 -6.19
CA ARG A 279 9.56 -2.56 -7.57
C ARG A 279 8.43 -3.36 -8.20
N THR A 280 8.34 -3.30 -9.52
CA THR A 280 7.46 -4.16 -10.31
C THR A 280 8.30 -5.14 -11.11
N GLY A 281 8.30 -6.40 -10.70
CA GLY A 281 9.03 -7.49 -11.34
C GLY A 281 8.19 -8.26 -12.34
N TRP A 282 8.67 -8.36 -13.56
CA TRP A 282 8.10 -9.19 -14.61
C TRP A 282 8.88 -10.49 -14.73
N PHE A 283 8.21 -11.63 -14.62
CA PHE A 283 8.83 -12.93 -14.87
C PHE A 283 8.38 -13.43 -16.24
N PHE A 284 9.35 -13.76 -17.07
CA PHE A 284 9.14 -14.35 -18.38
C PHE A 284 9.58 -15.80 -18.37
N GLU A 285 8.79 -16.66 -18.97
CA GLU A 285 9.12 -18.05 -19.26
C GLU A 285 9.68 -18.17 -20.68
N ALA A 286 10.73 -18.98 -20.83
CA ALA A 286 11.22 -19.50 -22.10
C ALA A 286 11.61 -20.97 -21.97
N GLU A 287 11.53 -21.72 -23.07
CA GLU A 287 11.97 -23.12 -23.12
C GLU A 287 13.46 -23.21 -23.49
N TYR A 288 14.17 -24.15 -22.86
CA TYR A 288 15.57 -24.44 -23.15
C TYR A 288 15.75 -25.07 -24.54
N ASP A 289 16.66 -24.50 -25.31
CA ASP A 289 17.09 -25.03 -26.60
C ASP A 289 18.50 -25.66 -26.47
N PRO A 290 18.65 -26.99 -26.70
CA PRO A 290 19.94 -27.65 -26.62
C PRO A 290 20.97 -27.16 -27.64
N ASP A 291 20.54 -26.54 -28.74
CA ASP A 291 21.43 -25.99 -29.76
C ASP A 291 22.02 -24.62 -29.34
N ARG A 292 21.47 -24.00 -28.29
CA ARG A 292 21.88 -22.69 -27.74
C ARG A 292 22.04 -22.76 -26.20
N PRO A 293 23.03 -23.51 -25.67
CA PRO A 293 23.17 -23.65 -24.23
C PRO A 293 23.61 -22.34 -23.54
N PRO A 294 23.04 -22.00 -22.37
CA PRO A 294 23.45 -20.81 -21.62
C PRO A 294 24.83 -21.02 -20.95
N TYR A 295 25.55 -19.94 -20.72
CA TYR A 295 26.84 -19.94 -20.01
C TYR A 295 27.06 -18.61 -19.29
N ASN A 296 27.76 -18.65 -18.15
CA ASN A 296 28.03 -17.46 -17.35
C ASN A 296 28.92 -16.46 -18.11
N ARG A 297 28.38 -15.29 -18.43
CA ARG A 297 29.07 -14.20 -19.15
C ARG A 297 29.57 -13.10 -18.22
N GLU A 298 29.16 -13.12 -16.95
CA GLU A 298 29.56 -12.18 -15.92
C GLU A 298 30.21 -12.90 -14.71
N PRO A 299 31.38 -13.52 -14.88
CA PRO A 299 32.02 -14.33 -13.83
C PRO A 299 32.37 -13.53 -12.56
N ASP A 300 32.52 -12.21 -12.67
CA ASP A 300 32.75 -11.33 -11.51
C ASP A 300 31.46 -11.07 -10.70
N LYS A 301 30.29 -11.30 -11.31
CA LYS A 301 28.97 -11.06 -10.71
C LYS A 301 28.19 -12.35 -10.39
N CYS A 302 28.63 -13.48 -10.94
CA CYS A 302 27.97 -14.76 -10.86
C CYS A 302 29.00 -15.88 -10.61
N SER A 303 28.85 -16.61 -9.50
CA SER A 303 29.80 -17.67 -9.10
C SER A 303 29.34 -19.08 -9.50
N GLU A 304 28.06 -19.26 -9.81
CA GLU A 304 27.46 -20.53 -10.20
C GLU A 304 26.28 -20.29 -11.15
N LEU A 305 26.17 -21.10 -12.19
CA LEU A 305 25.02 -21.13 -13.10
C LEU A 305 24.62 -22.60 -13.31
N ALA A 306 23.47 -22.99 -12.78
CA ALA A 306 23.08 -24.40 -12.68
C ALA A 306 21.57 -24.61 -12.82
N TRP A 307 21.19 -25.85 -13.11
CA TRP A 307 19.81 -26.29 -13.23
C TRP A 307 19.33 -26.89 -11.92
N TYR A 308 18.14 -26.50 -11.48
CA TYR A 308 17.53 -26.98 -10.24
C TYR A 308 16.10 -27.46 -10.49
N PRO A 309 15.63 -28.52 -9.80
CA PRO A 309 14.23 -28.95 -9.88
C PRO A 309 13.30 -27.83 -9.38
N LEU A 310 12.26 -27.51 -10.15
CA LEU A 310 11.29 -26.46 -9.74
C LEU A 310 10.43 -26.86 -8.54
N ASP A 311 10.23 -28.16 -8.34
CA ASP A 311 9.46 -28.69 -7.21
C ASP A 311 10.30 -28.79 -5.93
N GLU A 312 11.62 -28.62 -6.03
CA GLU A 312 12.59 -28.73 -4.94
C GLU A 312 13.65 -27.61 -5.04
N LEU A 313 13.17 -26.37 -5.02
CA LEU A 313 14.02 -25.19 -5.10
C LEU A 313 14.91 -25.07 -3.84
N PRO A 314 16.20 -24.68 -3.99
CA PRO A 314 17.09 -24.45 -2.85
C PRO A 314 16.60 -23.35 -1.91
N ASP A 315 16.95 -23.45 -0.62
CA ASP A 315 16.55 -22.46 0.37
C ASP A 315 17.45 -21.21 0.36
N ASP A 316 18.67 -21.32 -0.14
CA ASP A 316 19.65 -20.23 -0.26
C ASP A 316 19.37 -19.31 -1.46
N MET A 317 18.10 -18.92 -1.63
CA MET A 317 17.62 -18.04 -2.69
C MET A 317 17.29 -16.65 -2.17
N VAL A 318 17.29 -15.65 -3.07
CA VAL A 318 16.71 -14.34 -2.76
C VAL A 318 15.20 -14.49 -2.57
N ALA A 319 14.67 -13.97 -1.46
CA ALA A 319 13.29 -14.22 -1.04
C ALA A 319 12.23 -13.89 -2.09
N TYR A 320 12.32 -12.72 -2.73
CA TYR A 320 11.32 -12.33 -3.75
C TYR A 320 11.42 -13.21 -5.01
N CYS A 321 12.62 -13.67 -5.38
CA CYS A 321 12.80 -14.57 -6.52
C CYS A 321 12.22 -15.96 -6.22
N ARG A 322 12.42 -16.45 -4.99
CA ARG A 322 11.80 -17.69 -4.53
C ARG A 322 10.27 -17.57 -4.58
N ALA A 323 9.71 -16.48 -4.04
CA ALA A 323 8.27 -16.21 -4.10
C ALA A 323 7.73 -16.12 -5.53
N GLY A 324 8.47 -15.51 -6.45
CA GLY A 324 8.12 -15.48 -7.87
C GLY A 324 8.05 -16.88 -8.49
N LEU A 325 9.04 -17.73 -8.25
CA LEU A 325 9.06 -19.10 -8.78
C LEU A 325 7.98 -19.99 -8.14
N ASP A 326 7.72 -19.85 -6.83
CA ASP A 326 6.63 -20.54 -6.15
C ASP A 326 5.26 -20.09 -6.72
N GLY A 327 5.08 -18.79 -6.97
CA GLY A 327 3.89 -18.24 -7.60
C GLY A 327 3.69 -18.72 -9.04
N TYR A 328 4.77 -18.78 -9.83
CA TYR A 328 4.75 -19.38 -11.17
C TYR A 328 4.30 -20.85 -11.12
N ARG A 329 4.87 -21.66 -10.20
CA ARG A 329 4.50 -23.06 -10.01
C ARG A 329 3.03 -23.23 -9.63
N ALA A 330 2.51 -22.34 -8.78
CA ALA A 330 1.09 -22.31 -8.40
C ALA A 330 0.16 -21.89 -9.55
N GLY A 331 0.68 -21.26 -10.60
CA GLY A 331 -0.08 -20.73 -11.73
C GLY A 331 -0.69 -19.35 -11.47
N GLU A 332 -0.09 -18.57 -10.56
CA GLU A 332 -0.52 -17.21 -10.25
C GLU A 332 -0.04 -16.22 -11.31
N SER A 333 -0.89 -15.28 -11.70
CA SER A 333 -0.53 -14.25 -12.69
C SER A 333 -0.08 -12.93 -12.06
N PHE A 334 -0.53 -12.64 -10.83
CA PHE A 334 -0.18 -11.42 -10.12
C PHE A 334 0.14 -11.72 -8.66
N LEU A 335 1.25 -11.19 -8.16
CA LEU A 335 1.75 -11.45 -6.81
C LEU A 335 2.16 -10.13 -6.12
N ILE A 336 1.97 -10.03 -4.82
CA ILE A 336 2.64 -9.03 -3.98
C ILE A 336 3.64 -9.77 -3.10
N HIS A 337 4.87 -9.30 -3.03
CA HIS A 337 5.87 -9.82 -2.08
C HIS A 337 6.50 -8.68 -1.28
N TRP A 338 6.16 -8.56 0.00
CA TRP A 338 6.45 -7.33 0.75
C TRP A 338 7.26 -7.57 2.02
N HIS A 339 8.57 -7.29 1.98
CA HIS A 339 9.41 -7.29 3.18
C HIS A 339 9.19 -6.04 4.03
N ARG A 340 9.27 -6.24 5.34
CA ARG A 340 9.37 -5.19 6.36
C ARG A 340 10.83 -4.83 6.60
N ASP A 341 11.04 -3.68 7.21
CA ASP A 341 12.39 -3.25 7.59
C ASP A 341 12.97 -4.23 8.61
N GLY A 342 14.12 -4.80 8.28
CA GLY A 342 14.79 -5.81 9.11
C GLY A 342 14.51 -7.27 8.74
N ASP A 343 13.59 -7.56 7.80
CA ASP A 343 13.45 -8.91 7.25
C ASP A 343 14.75 -9.35 6.55
N ALA A 344 14.99 -10.67 6.47
CA ALA A 344 16.12 -11.21 5.74
C ALA A 344 15.98 -10.96 4.22
N ILE A 345 17.11 -10.83 3.52
CA ILE A 345 17.11 -10.81 2.04
C ILE A 345 16.95 -12.23 1.48
N ALA A 346 17.51 -13.21 2.18
CA ALA A 346 17.38 -14.63 1.86
C ALA A 346 15.97 -15.12 2.16
N TYR A 347 15.53 -16.12 1.41
CA TYR A 347 14.35 -16.90 1.73
C TYR A 347 14.55 -17.65 3.06
N GLU A 348 13.50 -17.67 3.89
CA GLU A 348 13.47 -18.39 5.16
C GLU A 348 12.30 -19.40 5.11
N PRO A 349 12.57 -20.71 5.00
CA PRO A 349 11.52 -21.73 4.83
C PRO A 349 10.49 -21.77 5.96
N GLU A 350 10.95 -21.55 7.19
CA GLU A 350 10.10 -21.51 8.40
C GLU A 350 9.63 -20.09 8.74
N GLY A 351 9.94 -19.10 7.89
CA GLY A 351 9.60 -17.70 8.07
C GLY A 351 8.14 -17.37 7.74
N GLU A 352 7.70 -16.16 8.12
CA GLU A 352 6.38 -15.66 7.75
C GLU A 352 6.34 -15.39 6.23
N SER A 353 5.42 -16.03 5.51
CA SER A 353 5.27 -15.78 4.07
C SER A 353 4.94 -14.30 3.82
N ARG A 354 5.75 -13.66 2.98
CA ARG A 354 5.57 -12.28 2.53
C ARG A 354 4.84 -12.17 1.19
N ALA A 355 4.48 -13.32 0.60
CA ALA A 355 3.85 -13.42 -0.70
C ALA A 355 2.32 -13.50 -0.60
N VAL A 356 1.62 -12.69 -1.38
CA VAL A 356 0.15 -12.65 -1.47
C VAL A 356 -0.24 -12.67 -2.94
N ALA A 357 -0.93 -13.74 -3.37
CA ALA A 357 -1.49 -13.83 -4.71
C ALA A 357 -2.62 -12.82 -4.90
N LEU A 358 -2.59 -12.09 -6.02
CA LEU A 358 -3.66 -11.21 -6.45
C LEU A 358 -4.44 -11.92 -7.57
N PRO A 359 -5.67 -12.38 -7.33
CA PRO A 359 -6.43 -13.09 -8.35
C PRO A 359 -6.70 -12.16 -9.54
N ALA A 360 -6.29 -12.59 -10.73
CA ALA A 360 -6.61 -11.89 -11.98
C ALA A 360 -8.13 -11.84 -12.16
N GLY A 361 -8.69 -10.64 -12.39
CA GLY A 361 -10.11 -10.47 -12.68
C GLY A 361 -10.50 -11.13 -13.99
N GLY A 362 -11.02 -12.36 -13.94
CA GLY A 362 -11.64 -13.05 -15.07
C GLY A 362 -13.17 -12.96 -15.03
N ALA A 363 -13.83 -13.10 -16.18
CA ALA A 363 -15.29 -13.19 -16.26
C ALA A 363 -15.80 -14.32 -15.34
N ARG A 364 -16.62 -13.96 -14.35
CA ARG A 364 -17.19 -14.90 -13.36
C ARG A 364 -18.34 -15.74 -13.93
N THR A 365 -18.90 -15.35 -15.08
CA THR A 365 -20.02 -16.05 -15.73
C THR A 365 -19.61 -17.45 -16.18
N GLY A 366 -20.35 -18.47 -15.73
CA GLY A 366 -20.12 -19.88 -16.09
C GLY A 366 -19.17 -20.65 -15.17
N ARG A 367 -18.53 -20.00 -14.19
CA ARG A 367 -17.78 -20.71 -13.13
C ARG A 367 -18.72 -21.23 -12.05
N VAL A 368 -18.33 -22.32 -11.41
CA VAL A 368 -19.02 -22.83 -10.21
C VAL A 368 -18.82 -21.81 -9.09
N HIS A 369 -19.92 -21.25 -8.58
CA HIS A 369 -19.88 -20.33 -7.44
C HIS A 369 -19.80 -21.08 -6.11
N HIS A 370 -20.58 -22.13 -5.95
CA HIS A 370 -20.54 -23.00 -4.77
C HIS A 370 -21.15 -24.36 -5.07
N ILE A 371 -20.84 -25.32 -4.21
CA ILE A 371 -21.44 -26.65 -4.20
C ILE A 371 -21.93 -26.92 -2.78
N GLU A 372 -23.17 -27.40 -2.65
CA GLU A 372 -23.75 -27.79 -1.37
C GLU A 372 -23.93 -29.30 -1.31
N LEU A 373 -23.40 -29.92 -0.26
CA LEU A 373 -23.53 -31.34 0.03
C LEU A 373 -24.42 -31.53 1.24
N TRP A 374 -25.52 -32.25 1.05
CA TRP A 374 -26.45 -32.53 2.14
C TRP A 374 -26.05 -33.78 2.91
N VAL A 375 -25.78 -33.64 4.21
CA VAL A 375 -25.36 -34.71 5.09
C VAL A 375 -26.46 -35.06 6.10
N PRO A 376 -26.61 -36.34 6.47
CA PRO A 376 -27.63 -36.76 7.44
C PRO A 376 -27.33 -36.29 8.86
N ASP A 377 -26.06 -36.05 9.19
CA ASP A 377 -25.57 -35.57 10.49
C ASP A 377 -24.43 -34.58 10.25
N LEU A 378 -24.70 -33.29 10.48
CA LEU A 378 -23.70 -32.23 10.30
C LEU A 378 -22.54 -32.37 11.29
N ALA A 379 -22.83 -32.70 12.55
CA ALA A 379 -21.81 -32.77 13.59
C ALA A 379 -20.82 -33.90 13.34
N ALA A 380 -21.29 -35.01 12.76
CA ALA A 380 -20.43 -36.13 12.36
C ALA A 380 -19.62 -35.83 11.09
N ALA A 381 -20.17 -35.09 10.12
CA ALA A 381 -19.52 -34.84 8.84
C ALA A 381 -18.45 -33.74 8.90
N VAL A 382 -18.72 -32.65 9.64
CA VAL A 382 -17.87 -31.44 9.66
C VAL A 382 -16.40 -31.73 9.97
N PRO A 383 -16.02 -32.55 10.97
CA PRO A 383 -14.60 -32.77 11.28
C PRO A 383 -13.78 -33.35 10.12
N GLY A 384 -14.36 -34.27 9.35
CA GLY A 384 -13.67 -34.88 8.20
C GLY A 384 -13.52 -33.91 7.03
N TRP A 385 -14.55 -33.10 6.77
CA TRP A 385 -14.53 -32.08 5.71
C TRP A 385 -13.67 -30.88 6.07
N ASP A 386 -13.68 -30.45 7.33
CA ASP A 386 -12.83 -29.36 7.84
C ASP A 386 -11.35 -29.67 7.67
N TRP A 387 -10.94 -30.88 8.04
CA TRP A 387 -9.58 -31.36 7.82
C TRP A 387 -9.22 -31.37 6.33
N LEU A 388 -10.00 -32.06 5.50
CA LEU A 388 -9.66 -32.24 4.09
C LEU A 388 -9.60 -30.90 3.35
N LEU A 389 -10.62 -30.05 3.51
CA LEU A 389 -10.68 -28.75 2.84
C LEU A 389 -9.58 -27.81 3.37
N GLY A 390 -9.26 -27.88 4.66
CA GLY A 390 -8.15 -27.14 5.27
C GLY A 390 -6.78 -27.53 4.71
N GLU A 391 -6.49 -28.83 4.57
CA GLU A 391 -5.26 -29.32 3.94
C GLU A 391 -5.20 -28.93 2.45
N LEU A 392 -6.36 -28.87 1.79
CA LEU A 392 -6.52 -28.34 0.44
C LEU A 392 -6.62 -26.81 0.43
N GLY A 393 -6.18 -26.09 1.46
CA GLY A 393 -6.05 -24.64 1.52
C GLY A 393 -7.36 -23.84 1.42
N HIS A 394 -8.52 -24.45 1.65
CA HIS A 394 -9.77 -23.72 1.85
C HIS A 394 -9.83 -23.21 3.28
N VAL A 395 -10.44 -22.04 3.47
CA VAL A 395 -10.62 -21.44 4.81
C VAL A 395 -12.08 -21.49 5.23
N PRO A 396 -12.41 -21.72 6.50
CA PRO A 396 -13.77 -21.58 7.01
C PRO A 396 -14.37 -20.22 6.60
N TYR A 397 -15.61 -20.21 6.11
CA TYR A 397 -16.24 -19.03 5.53
C TYR A 397 -17.55 -18.65 6.22
N GLN A 398 -18.53 -19.55 6.30
CA GLN A 398 -19.82 -19.30 6.96
C GLN A 398 -20.16 -20.48 7.88
N ASP A 399 -20.84 -20.19 8.99
CA ASP A 399 -21.23 -21.18 10.00
C ASP A 399 -22.61 -20.83 10.54
N TRP A 400 -23.55 -21.78 10.49
CA TRP A 400 -24.92 -21.62 10.97
C TRP A 400 -25.44 -22.93 11.56
N ALA A 401 -26.63 -22.88 12.17
CA ALA A 401 -27.19 -24.01 12.93
C ALA A 401 -27.31 -25.32 12.12
N HIS A 402 -27.40 -25.25 10.79
CA HIS A 402 -27.62 -26.38 9.92
C HIS A 402 -26.53 -26.56 8.86
N GLY A 403 -25.47 -25.76 8.86
CA GLY A 403 -24.42 -25.92 7.86
C GLY A 403 -23.18 -25.09 8.11
N ARG A 404 -22.14 -25.45 7.37
CA ARG A 404 -20.83 -24.79 7.40
C ARG A 404 -20.24 -24.76 6.01
N SER A 405 -19.47 -23.72 5.69
CA SER A 405 -18.83 -23.59 4.39
C SER A 405 -17.35 -23.24 4.48
N TRP A 406 -16.59 -23.65 3.46
CA TRP A 406 -15.17 -23.36 3.30
C TRP A 406 -14.91 -22.79 1.91
N ARG A 407 -14.16 -21.69 1.84
CA ARG A 407 -13.92 -20.92 0.62
C ARG A 407 -12.48 -21.04 0.17
N ARG A 408 -12.28 -21.14 -1.16
CA ARG A 408 -10.99 -20.96 -1.82
C ARG A 408 -11.19 -20.10 -3.06
N GLY A 409 -10.56 -18.92 -3.07
CA GLY A 409 -10.83 -17.89 -4.07
C GLY A 409 -12.29 -17.41 -4.04
N ASP A 410 -12.94 -17.43 -5.20
CA ASP A 410 -14.32 -16.98 -5.39
C ASP A 410 -15.37 -18.09 -5.16
N GLY A 411 -14.95 -19.35 -5.00
CA GLY A 411 -15.83 -20.51 -4.82
C GLY A 411 -15.80 -21.08 -3.41
N TYR A 412 -16.88 -21.73 -2.98
CA TYR A 412 -16.93 -22.42 -1.68
C TYR A 412 -17.71 -23.73 -1.72
N VAL A 413 -17.35 -24.64 -0.80
CA VAL A 413 -18.08 -25.90 -0.55
C VAL A 413 -18.88 -25.73 0.74
N VAL A 414 -20.14 -26.15 0.72
CA VAL A 414 -21.03 -26.16 1.88
C VAL A 414 -21.32 -27.60 2.27
N ILE A 415 -21.22 -27.89 3.56
CA ILE A 415 -21.74 -29.12 4.17
C ILE A 415 -22.95 -28.73 5.02
N GLU A 416 -24.12 -29.28 4.69
CA GLU A 416 -25.40 -28.86 5.28
C GLU A 416 -26.24 -30.06 5.70
N GLN A 417 -26.84 -30.01 6.89
CA GLN A 417 -27.94 -30.89 7.28
C GLN A 417 -29.26 -30.14 7.08
N SER A 418 -29.72 -30.14 5.83
CA SER A 418 -30.91 -29.40 5.41
C SER A 418 -32.18 -29.92 6.10
N PRO A 419 -33.12 -29.04 6.53
CA PRO A 419 -34.43 -29.46 7.03
C PRO A 419 -35.29 -30.15 5.96
N ASP A 420 -34.98 -29.97 4.67
CA ASP A 420 -35.67 -30.60 3.54
C ASP A 420 -35.05 -31.96 3.17
N LEU A 421 -34.04 -32.43 3.91
CA LEU A 421 -33.38 -33.70 3.66
C LEU A 421 -34.35 -34.88 3.86
N VAL A 422 -34.49 -35.71 2.83
CA VAL A 422 -35.19 -37.00 2.94
C VAL A 422 -34.24 -38.03 3.57
N PRO A 423 -34.70 -38.88 4.51
CA PRO A 423 -33.85 -39.88 5.15
C PRO A 423 -33.15 -40.82 4.15
N GLY A 424 -31.84 -41.00 4.32
CA GLY A 424 -31.00 -41.87 3.51
C GLY A 424 -29.53 -41.41 3.51
N ALA A 425 -28.61 -42.32 3.18
CA ALA A 425 -27.21 -41.96 2.91
C ALA A 425 -27.05 -41.58 1.43
N HIS A 426 -26.03 -40.79 1.12
CA HIS A 426 -25.66 -40.53 -0.26
C HIS A 426 -25.21 -41.85 -0.94
N GLU A 427 -25.71 -42.13 -2.15
CA GLU A 427 -25.28 -43.29 -2.95
C GLU A 427 -24.75 -42.80 -4.29
N ARG A 428 -23.43 -42.59 -4.37
CA ARG A 428 -22.71 -42.07 -5.54
C ARG A 428 -22.98 -42.79 -6.87
N ARG A 429 -23.45 -44.03 -6.83
CA ARG A 429 -23.76 -44.85 -8.03
C ARG A 429 -25.13 -44.55 -8.62
N ARG A 430 -25.99 -43.78 -7.93
CA ARG A 430 -27.27 -43.33 -8.47
C ARG A 430 -27.08 -42.10 -9.37
N PRO A 431 -28.03 -41.81 -10.27
CA PRO A 431 -28.04 -40.53 -10.98
C PRO A 431 -28.02 -39.36 -9.99
N GLY A 432 -27.03 -38.48 -10.12
CA GLY A 432 -26.77 -37.38 -9.18
C GLY A 432 -25.29 -37.00 -9.17
N LEU A 433 -24.84 -36.41 -8.06
CA LEU A 433 -23.42 -36.17 -7.79
C LEU A 433 -22.73 -37.53 -7.57
N ASN A 434 -21.67 -37.80 -8.33
CA ASN A 434 -20.87 -39.02 -8.17
C ASN A 434 -19.69 -38.80 -7.21
N HIS A 435 -18.91 -37.75 -7.43
CA HIS A 435 -17.80 -37.34 -6.57
C HIS A 435 -17.48 -35.86 -6.76
N LEU A 436 -16.66 -35.29 -5.88
CA LEU A 436 -16.01 -34.00 -6.06
C LEU A 436 -14.51 -34.19 -6.28
N ALA A 437 -13.95 -33.56 -7.31
CA ALA A 437 -12.53 -33.63 -7.60
C ALA A 437 -11.81 -32.35 -7.19
N PHE A 438 -10.64 -32.49 -6.56
CA PHE A 438 -9.73 -31.39 -6.22
C PHE A 438 -8.33 -31.67 -6.73
N HIS A 439 -7.62 -30.61 -7.09
CA HIS A 439 -6.20 -30.70 -7.40
C HIS A 439 -5.36 -30.72 -6.12
N VAL A 440 -4.31 -31.54 -6.13
CA VAL A 440 -3.26 -31.59 -5.11
C VAL A 440 -1.94 -31.24 -5.79
N GLU A 441 -1.08 -30.49 -5.09
CA GLU A 441 0.11 -29.86 -5.66
C GLU A 441 1.11 -30.87 -6.24
N HIS A 442 1.38 -31.96 -5.53
CA HIS A 442 2.34 -32.98 -5.96
C HIS A 442 2.02 -34.35 -5.35
N ARG A 443 2.67 -35.40 -5.86
CA ARG A 443 2.45 -36.79 -5.43
C ARG A 443 2.68 -37.01 -3.92
N ALA A 444 3.73 -36.44 -3.34
CA ALA A 444 4.00 -36.61 -1.91
C ALA A 444 2.88 -36.03 -1.02
N ALA A 445 2.26 -34.92 -1.42
CA ALA A 445 1.10 -34.35 -0.74
C ALA A 445 -0.13 -35.26 -0.86
N LEU A 446 -0.35 -35.87 -2.03
CA LEU A 446 -1.39 -36.89 -2.21
C LEU A 446 -1.18 -38.07 -1.25
N ASP A 447 0.03 -38.62 -1.19
CA ASP A 447 0.34 -39.77 -0.33
C ASP A 447 0.16 -39.42 1.16
N ALA A 448 0.54 -38.21 1.58
CA ALA A 448 0.35 -37.74 2.95
C ALA A 448 -1.13 -37.55 3.33
N LEU A 449 -1.96 -37.08 2.39
CA LEU A 449 -3.41 -37.00 2.57
C LEU A 449 -4.04 -38.38 2.68
N VAL A 450 -3.66 -39.31 1.81
CA VAL A 450 -4.15 -40.70 1.84
C VAL A 450 -3.76 -41.40 3.13
N ALA A 451 -2.55 -41.17 3.64
CA ALA A 451 -2.08 -41.77 4.88
C ALA A 451 -2.86 -41.31 6.12
N ARG A 452 -3.26 -40.02 6.17
CA ARG A 452 -4.01 -39.44 7.29
C ARG A 452 -5.52 -39.56 7.16
N ALA A 453 -6.04 -39.81 5.96
CA ALA A 453 -7.48 -39.93 5.68
C ALA A 453 -8.26 -40.81 6.67
N PRO A 454 -7.77 -42.00 7.07
CA PRO A 454 -8.47 -42.85 8.04
C PRO A 454 -8.67 -42.20 9.42
N ASP A 455 -7.73 -41.37 9.87
CA ASP A 455 -7.81 -40.68 11.16
C ASP A 455 -8.91 -39.60 11.17
N HIS A 456 -9.35 -39.19 9.99
CA HIS A 456 -10.37 -38.16 9.78
C HIS A 456 -11.67 -38.72 9.19
N GLY A 457 -11.89 -40.04 9.26
CA GLY A 457 -13.14 -40.68 8.85
C GLY A 457 -13.29 -40.90 7.34
N TRP A 458 -12.18 -40.82 6.59
CA TRP A 458 -12.14 -41.08 5.16
C TRP A 458 -11.51 -42.44 4.86
N ARG A 459 -12.03 -43.15 3.86
CA ARG A 459 -11.51 -44.44 3.41
C ARG A 459 -11.04 -44.37 1.97
N LEU A 460 -9.83 -44.86 1.72
CA LEU A 460 -9.31 -45.05 0.36
C LEU A 460 -10.13 -46.11 -0.40
N LEU A 461 -10.63 -45.72 -1.57
CA LEU A 461 -11.24 -46.59 -2.56
C LEU A 461 -10.16 -47.08 -3.55
N PHE A 462 -10.41 -48.27 -4.12
CA PHE A 462 -9.56 -48.86 -5.16
C PHE A 462 -8.08 -48.98 -4.76
N ALA A 463 -7.82 -49.38 -3.51
CA ALA A 463 -6.47 -49.46 -2.95
C ALA A 463 -5.50 -50.34 -3.78
N ASP A 464 -6.02 -51.33 -4.50
CA ASP A 464 -5.29 -52.21 -5.42
C ASP A 464 -4.81 -51.51 -6.70
N ARG A 465 -5.44 -50.40 -7.07
CA ARG A 465 -5.14 -49.61 -8.28
C ARG A 465 -4.62 -48.21 -7.95
N HIS A 466 -4.58 -47.80 -6.69
CA HIS A 466 -4.05 -46.51 -6.29
C HIS A 466 -2.54 -46.39 -6.59
N PRO A 467 -2.06 -45.27 -7.17
CA PRO A 467 -2.78 -44.02 -7.48
C PRO A 467 -3.35 -43.94 -8.89
N HIS A 468 -3.35 -45.02 -9.66
CA HIS A 468 -3.75 -45.03 -11.07
C HIS A 468 -5.15 -45.59 -11.31
N ALA A 469 -6.05 -45.46 -10.32
CA ALA A 469 -7.39 -46.02 -10.39
C ALA A 469 -8.26 -45.36 -11.49
N GLY A 470 -7.93 -44.14 -11.90
CA GLY A 470 -8.53 -43.39 -13.02
C GLY A 470 -7.88 -43.63 -14.39
N GLY A 471 -6.82 -44.44 -14.47
CA GLY A 471 -6.04 -44.70 -15.70
C GLY A 471 -4.53 -44.57 -15.47
N GLU A 472 -3.72 -45.13 -16.35
CA GLU A 472 -2.24 -45.14 -16.22
C GLU A 472 -1.64 -43.72 -16.22
N ASP A 473 -2.26 -42.79 -16.95
CA ASP A 473 -1.81 -41.40 -17.06
C ASP A 473 -2.34 -40.48 -15.94
N CYS A 474 -3.17 -41.00 -15.03
CA CYS A 474 -3.77 -40.22 -13.94
C CYS A 474 -3.18 -40.66 -12.59
N VAL A 475 -2.66 -39.70 -11.82
CA VAL A 475 -2.22 -39.92 -10.44
C VAL A 475 -3.25 -39.31 -9.51
N ALA A 476 -4.12 -40.15 -8.96
CA ALA A 476 -5.20 -39.72 -8.08
C ALA A 476 -5.47 -40.68 -6.91
N ALA A 477 -6.06 -40.14 -5.85
CA ALA A 477 -6.68 -40.92 -4.79
C ALA A 477 -8.18 -40.70 -4.78
N TYR A 478 -8.94 -41.77 -4.55
CA TYR A 478 -10.39 -41.72 -4.39
C TYR A 478 -10.70 -42.03 -2.93
N LEU A 479 -11.23 -41.06 -2.20
CA LEU A 479 -11.55 -41.18 -0.78
C LEU A 479 -13.07 -41.15 -0.60
N GLU A 480 -13.61 -41.96 0.29
CA GLU A 480 -15.04 -41.96 0.63
C GLU A 480 -15.24 -41.68 2.12
N ASP A 481 -16.12 -40.75 2.46
CA ASP A 481 -16.47 -40.44 3.85
C ASP A 481 -17.54 -41.40 4.40
N ALA A 482 -17.84 -41.26 5.70
CA ALA A 482 -18.87 -42.06 6.37
C ALA A 482 -20.31 -41.77 5.88
N ALA A 483 -20.55 -40.63 5.22
CA ALA A 483 -21.84 -40.26 4.64
C ALA A 483 -22.03 -40.78 3.20
N GLY A 484 -20.98 -41.36 2.61
CA GLY A 484 -20.97 -41.97 1.28
C GLY A 484 -20.48 -41.05 0.17
N TYR A 485 -20.01 -39.84 0.50
CA TYR A 485 -19.46 -38.90 -0.48
C TYR A 485 -18.05 -39.30 -0.89
N GLU A 486 -17.82 -39.32 -2.20
CA GLU A 486 -16.50 -39.58 -2.77
C GLU A 486 -15.81 -38.27 -3.14
N VAL A 487 -14.52 -38.17 -2.77
CA VAL A 487 -13.61 -37.12 -3.22
C VAL A 487 -12.49 -37.75 -4.05
N GLU A 488 -12.23 -37.17 -5.21
CA GLU A 488 -11.07 -37.47 -6.05
C GLU A 488 -9.99 -36.41 -5.83
N LEU A 489 -8.79 -36.83 -5.46
CA LEU A 489 -7.63 -35.97 -5.26
C LEU A 489 -6.64 -36.21 -6.40
N VAL A 490 -6.53 -35.27 -7.33
CA VAL A 490 -5.76 -35.42 -8.58
C VAL A 490 -4.47 -34.61 -8.49
N VAL A 491 -3.32 -35.25 -8.68
CA VAL A 491 -2.05 -34.54 -8.79
C VAL A 491 -2.05 -33.69 -10.05
N ARG A 492 -1.68 -32.42 -9.93
CA ARG A 492 -1.62 -31.47 -11.05
C ARG A 492 -0.48 -31.78 -12.02
#